data_AF-H8X3D6-F1
#
_entry.id   AF-H8X3D6-F1
#
_cell.length_a   1.000
_cell.length_b   1.000
_cell.length_c   1.000
_cell.angle_alpha   90.00
_cell.angle_beta   90.00
_cell.angle_gamma   90.00
#
_symmetry.space_group_name_H-M   'P 1'
#
loop_
_entity.id
_entity.type
_entity.pdbx_description
1 polymer ?
#
loop_
_entity_poly.entity_id
_entity_poly.type
_entity_poly.pdbx_seq_one_letter_code
_entity_poly.pdbx_strand_id
1 'polypeptide(L)'
;MKIATCKFTTIATEQLDLSKNVLEDVNSVFPKNSSTNLKVFSLEDNKSSRFSMTSIGYGENDVQHGNLRELWFIGNYCKDESQKDKFAASLPKLVKYLWLTERVINWYSSRDHMLQNELSGFCL
;
A
#
# COMPACT_ATOMS: atom_id res chain seq x y z
N MET A 1 15.51 10.00 10.49
CA MET A 1 14.68 10.00 9.28
C MET A 1 15.48 9.63 8.05
N LYS A 2 15.56 8.33 7.78
CA LYS A 2 16.05 7.78 6.51
C LYS A 2 14.88 7.66 5.52
N ILE A 3 14.79 8.61 4.60
CA ILE A 3 13.77 8.60 3.53
C ILE A 3 14.42 8.14 2.23
N ALA A 4 13.83 7.17 1.55
CA ALA A 4 14.19 6.86 0.17
C ALA A 4 13.26 7.62 -0.79
N THR A 5 13.83 8.44 -1.66
CA THR A 5 13.08 9.07 -2.76
C THR A 5 13.34 8.30 -4.04
N CYS A 6 12.30 7.69 -4.60
CA CYS A 6 12.36 6.94 -5.85
C CYS A 6 11.72 7.78 -6.96
N LYS A 7 12.54 8.35 -7.85
CA LYS A 7 12.03 9.12 -8.99
C LYS A 7 12.00 8.26 -10.25
N PHE A 8 10.81 8.00 -10.76
CA PHE A 8 10.59 7.23 -11.97
C PHE A 8 10.50 8.14 -13.19
N THR A 9 11.27 7.82 -14.22
CA THR A 9 11.18 8.45 -15.56
C THR A 9 10.33 7.62 -16.53
N THR A 10 9.82 6.48 -16.07
CA THR A 10 9.03 5.53 -16.84
C THR A 10 7.85 5.02 -16.03
N ILE A 11 6.83 4.51 -16.73
CA ILE A 11 5.67 3.83 -16.13
C ILE A 11 5.77 2.31 -16.22
N ALA A 12 6.84 1.78 -16.83
CA ALA A 12 6.97 0.36 -17.16
C ALA A 12 7.33 -0.54 -15.97
N THR A 13 7.81 0.03 -14.85
CA THR A 13 8.20 -0.72 -13.66
C THR A 13 7.04 -1.58 -13.16
N GLU A 14 7.25 -2.89 -13.09
CA GLU A 14 6.24 -3.83 -12.61
C GLU A 14 6.41 -4.21 -11.15
N GLN A 15 7.64 -4.24 -10.67
CA GLN A 15 7.97 -4.64 -9.31
C GLN A 15 8.98 -3.65 -8.73
N LEU A 16 8.74 -3.24 -7.49
CA LEU A 16 9.65 -2.40 -6.73
C LEU A 16 9.85 -3.00 -5.34
N ASP A 17 11.06 -3.45 -5.07
CA ASP A 17 11.44 -4.01 -3.79
C ASP A 17 12.46 -3.12 -3.09
N LEU A 18 12.06 -2.55 -1.96
CA LEU A 18 12.88 -1.71 -1.08
C LEU A 18 13.07 -2.35 0.30
N SER A 19 12.86 -3.66 0.42
CA SER A 19 12.91 -4.39 1.68
C SER A 19 14.30 -4.33 2.34
N LYS A 20 14.36 -4.41 3.67
CA LYS A 20 15.62 -4.59 4.43
C LYS A 20 16.64 -3.46 4.26
N ASN A 21 16.17 -2.24 4.01
CA ASN A 21 17.04 -1.05 3.80
C ASN A 21 17.06 -0.07 5.00
N VAL A 22 16.42 -0.40 6.12
CA VAL A 22 16.35 0.45 7.32
C VAL A 22 15.69 1.81 7.02
N LEU A 23 14.72 1.83 6.11
CA LEU A 23 13.98 3.03 5.71
C LEU A 23 12.94 3.40 6.76
N GLU A 24 12.84 4.68 7.09
CA GLU A 24 11.78 5.22 7.95
C GLU A 24 10.58 5.71 7.14
N ASP A 25 10.79 6.06 5.86
CA ASP A 25 9.74 6.47 4.93
C ASP A 25 10.19 6.28 3.47
N VAL A 26 9.23 6.28 2.53
CA VAL A 26 9.47 6.28 1.10
C VAL A 26 8.64 7.35 0.42
N ASN A 27 9.24 8.02 -0.56
CA ASN A 27 8.53 8.91 -1.46
C ASN A 27 8.77 8.48 -2.91
N SER A 28 7.77 7.87 -3.53
CA SER A 28 7.83 7.45 -4.95
C SER A 28 7.15 8.48 -5.84
N VAL A 29 7.92 9.05 -6.78
CA VAL A 29 7.44 10.08 -7.70
C VAL A 29 7.42 9.51 -9.11
N PHE A 30 6.22 9.41 -9.68
CA PHE A 30 5.99 8.97 -11.05
C PHE A 30 5.71 10.14 -12.00
N PRO A 31 5.79 9.94 -13.33
CA PRO A 31 5.33 10.94 -14.30
C PRO A 31 3.87 11.34 -14.04
N LYS A 32 3.56 12.65 -14.12
CA LYS A 32 2.20 13.17 -13.88
C LYS A 32 1.18 12.59 -14.86
N ASN A 33 -0.09 12.54 -14.46
CA ASN A 33 -1.21 12.08 -15.30
C ASN A 33 -0.97 10.68 -15.91
N SER A 34 -0.39 9.77 -15.13
CA SER A 34 0.02 8.46 -15.64
C SER A 34 -0.66 7.30 -14.93
N SER A 35 -0.82 6.19 -15.65
CA SER A 35 -1.18 4.90 -15.07
C SER A 35 0.05 4.01 -15.07
N THR A 36 0.59 3.69 -13.90
CA THR A 36 1.80 2.89 -13.75
C THR A 36 1.51 1.42 -13.99
N ASN A 37 2.49 0.68 -14.51
CA ASN A 37 2.44 -0.77 -14.60
C ASN A 37 2.89 -1.49 -13.31
N LEU A 38 3.04 -0.76 -12.19
CA LEU A 38 3.45 -1.33 -10.92
C LEU A 38 2.41 -2.34 -10.44
N LYS A 39 2.85 -3.58 -10.23
CA LYS A 39 2.06 -4.73 -9.78
C LYS A 39 2.36 -5.10 -8.33
N VAL A 40 3.64 -5.03 -7.95
CA VAL A 40 4.13 -5.42 -6.62
C VAL A 40 5.01 -4.31 -6.06
N PHE A 41 4.77 -3.95 -4.80
CA PHE A 41 5.63 -3.04 -4.04
C PHE A 41 5.95 -3.63 -2.68
N SER A 42 7.24 -3.67 -2.32
CA SER A 42 7.70 -4.15 -1.02
C SER A 42 8.49 -3.11 -0.25
N LEU A 43 8.11 -2.96 1.02
CA LEU A 43 8.85 -2.28 2.08
C LEU A 43 9.08 -3.19 3.28
N GLU A 44 9.08 -4.50 3.10
CA GLU A 44 9.32 -5.47 4.17
C GLU A 44 10.59 -5.19 4.99
N ASP A 45 10.54 -5.47 6.29
CA ASP A 45 11.67 -5.41 7.22
C ASP A 45 12.42 -4.06 7.19
N ASN A 46 11.65 -2.97 7.16
CA ASN A 46 12.16 -1.62 7.30
C ASN A 46 11.82 -1.05 8.69
N LYS A 47 12.03 0.25 8.88
CA LYS A 47 11.70 0.98 10.11
C LYS A 47 10.51 1.92 9.91
N SER A 48 9.67 1.66 8.91
CA SER A 48 8.55 2.54 8.61
C SER A 48 7.49 2.44 9.71
N SER A 49 6.99 3.60 10.13
CA SER A 49 5.87 3.69 11.06
C SER A 49 4.59 4.19 10.38
N ARG A 50 4.69 4.61 9.12
CA ARG A 50 3.61 5.25 8.36
C ARG A 50 3.54 4.62 6.97
N PHE A 51 2.35 4.16 6.61
CA PHE A 51 2.06 3.68 5.26
C PHE A 51 0.97 4.57 4.68
N SER A 52 1.19 5.08 3.47
CA SER A 52 0.14 5.74 2.72
C SER A 52 0.24 5.39 1.25
N MET A 53 -0.90 5.40 0.57
CA MET A 53 -0.90 5.22 -0.88
C MET A 53 -0.15 6.36 -1.59
N THR A 54 -0.15 7.57 -1.01
CA THR A 54 0.62 8.69 -1.52
C THR A 54 2.13 8.49 -1.41
N SER A 55 2.64 7.77 -0.40
CA SER A 55 4.08 7.52 -0.24
C SER A 55 4.64 6.64 -1.36
N ILE A 56 3.78 5.82 -1.98
CA ILE A 56 4.09 5.04 -3.19
C ILE A 56 3.66 5.75 -4.49
N GLY A 57 3.23 7.01 -4.41
CA GLY A 57 2.93 7.87 -5.54
C GLY A 57 1.47 7.81 -6.03
N TYR A 58 0.60 7.02 -5.41
CA TYR A 58 -0.80 6.91 -5.82
C TYR A 58 -1.60 8.18 -5.48
N GLY A 59 -2.36 8.69 -6.45
CA GLY A 59 -3.20 9.87 -6.31
C GLY A 59 -2.44 11.20 -6.35
N GLU A 60 -1.11 11.18 -6.26
CA GLU A 60 -0.30 12.39 -6.39
C GLU A 60 -0.17 12.77 -7.87
N ASN A 61 -0.46 14.03 -8.22
CA ASN A 61 -0.44 14.51 -9.61
C ASN A 61 -1.20 13.60 -10.61
N ASP A 62 -2.38 13.13 -10.19
CA ASP A 62 -3.24 12.22 -10.97
C ASP A 62 -2.57 10.90 -11.40
N VAL A 63 -1.57 10.44 -10.64
CA VAL A 63 -0.97 9.12 -10.84
C VAL A 63 -1.90 8.02 -10.33
N GLN A 64 -2.09 6.99 -11.15
CA GLN A 64 -2.86 5.80 -10.83
C GLN A 64 -1.95 4.57 -10.86
N HIS A 65 -2.17 3.61 -9.97
CA HIS A 65 -1.55 2.28 -10.07
C HIS A 65 -2.56 1.26 -10.58
N GLY A 66 -2.88 1.32 -11.89
CA GLY A 66 -3.92 0.47 -12.50
C GLY A 66 -3.68 -1.04 -12.37
N ASN A 67 -2.42 -1.43 -12.16
CA ASN A 67 -2.03 -2.84 -12.07
C ASN A 67 -1.55 -3.28 -10.69
N LEU A 68 -1.59 -2.42 -9.66
CA LEU A 68 -1.10 -2.79 -8.33
C LEU A 68 -2.00 -3.88 -7.74
N ARG A 69 -1.39 -5.02 -7.43
CA ARG A 69 -2.07 -6.20 -6.86
C ARG A 69 -1.57 -6.54 -5.47
N GLU A 70 -0.34 -6.18 -5.15
CA GLU A 70 0.32 -6.73 -3.98
C GLU A 70 1.24 -5.72 -3.28
N LEU A 71 1.13 -5.69 -1.95
CA LEU A 71 1.83 -4.77 -1.07
C LEU A 71 2.43 -5.50 0.13
N TRP A 72 3.74 -5.36 0.33
CA TRP A 72 4.46 -5.99 1.44
C TRP A 72 4.98 -4.95 2.42
N PHE A 73 4.51 -5.01 3.66
CA PHE A 73 4.84 -4.08 4.74
C PHE A 73 5.16 -4.77 6.07
N ILE A 74 5.27 -6.10 6.07
CA ILE A 74 5.64 -6.91 7.23
C ILE A 74 7.00 -6.47 7.81
N GLY A 75 7.21 -6.65 9.11
CA GLY A 75 8.49 -6.33 9.76
C GLY A 75 8.77 -4.85 10.00
N ASN A 76 7.80 -3.97 9.75
CA ASN A 76 7.90 -2.53 10.02
C ASN A 76 7.38 -2.15 11.43
N TYR A 77 7.64 -0.91 11.86
CA TYR A 77 7.34 -0.41 13.22
C TYR A 77 5.93 0.17 13.40
N CYS A 78 4.97 -0.16 12.54
CA CYS A 78 3.59 0.29 12.72
C CYS A 78 2.95 -0.48 13.89
N LYS A 79 3.02 0.10 15.09
CA LYS A 79 2.43 -0.45 16.32
C LYS A 79 0.96 -0.07 16.52
N ASP A 80 0.47 0.92 15.78
CA ASP A 80 -0.90 1.41 15.86
C ASP A 80 -1.78 0.63 14.86
N GLU A 81 -2.56 -0.31 15.38
CA GLU A 81 -3.50 -1.10 14.58
C GLU A 81 -4.53 -0.22 13.85
N SER A 82 -4.93 0.92 14.43
CA SER A 82 -5.88 1.83 13.78
C SER A 82 -5.31 2.47 12.51
N GLN A 83 -3.99 2.65 12.44
CA GLN A 83 -3.32 3.13 11.22
C GLN A 83 -3.23 2.04 10.16
N LYS A 84 -3.01 0.79 10.57
CA LYS A 84 -3.06 -0.35 9.65
C LYS A 84 -4.43 -0.48 9.02
N ASP A 85 -5.49 -0.39 9.83
CA ASP A 85 -6.88 -0.47 9.35
C ASP A 85 -7.22 0.68 8.40
N LYS A 86 -6.84 1.91 8.74
CA LYS A 86 -7.04 3.09 7.87
C LYS A 86 -6.28 2.96 6.56
N PHE A 87 -5.02 2.52 6.60
CA PHE A 87 -4.23 2.30 5.40
C PHE A 87 -4.88 1.23 4.51
N ALA A 88 -5.28 0.11 5.12
CA ALA A 88 -5.88 -0.99 4.42
C ALA A 88 -7.25 -0.62 3.80
N ALA A 89 -8.05 0.20 4.50
CA ALA A 89 -9.28 0.79 3.96
C ALA A 89 -9.03 1.75 2.78
N SER A 90 -7.88 2.44 2.75
CA SER A 90 -7.51 3.36 1.67
C SER A 90 -7.04 2.70 0.37
N LEU A 91 -6.84 1.38 0.39
CA LEU A 91 -6.27 0.66 -0.76
C LEU A 91 -7.22 0.70 -1.98
N PRO A 92 -6.68 0.91 -3.20
CA PRO A 92 -7.50 0.80 -4.41
C PRO A 92 -8.06 -0.61 -4.56
N LYS A 93 -9.25 -0.75 -5.17
CA LYS A 93 -9.95 -2.05 -5.33
C LYS A 93 -9.16 -3.14 -6.05
N LEU A 94 -8.10 -2.72 -6.72
CA LEU A 94 -7.22 -3.55 -7.52
C LEU A 94 -6.22 -4.34 -6.66
N VAL A 95 -5.91 -3.88 -5.44
CA VAL A 95 -5.01 -4.57 -4.52
C VAL A 95 -5.70 -5.81 -3.97
N LYS A 96 -5.05 -6.96 -4.15
CA LYS A 96 -5.55 -8.28 -3.73
C LYS A 96 -4.86 -8.76 -2.45
N TYR A 97 -3.57 -8.46 -2.32
CA TYR A 97 -2.73 -8.97 -1.26
C TYR A 97 -2.07 -7.83 -0.50
N LEU A 98 -2.21 -7.85 0.81
CA LEU A 98 -1.58 -6.91 1.73
C LEU A 98 -0.95 -7.69 2.88
N TRP A 99 0.36 -7.59 3.00
CA TRP A 99 1.16 -8.26 4.03
C TRP A 99 1.56 -7.23 5.10
N LEU A 100 0.77 -7.09 6.16
CA LEU A 100 1.02 -6.14 7.27
C LEU A 100 1.54 -6.81 8.56
N THR A 101 1.32 -8.11 8.68
CA THR A 101 1.74 -8.94 9.81
C THR A 101 2.19 -10.28 9.25
N GLU A 102 2.69 -11.19 10.08
CA GLU A 102 2.92 -12.59 9.69
C GLU A 102 1.62 -13.32 9.23
N ARG A 103 0.46 -12.67 9.36
CA ARG A 103 -0.81 -13.12 8.79
C ARG A 103 -1.07 -12.45 7.45
N VAL A 104 -1.33 -13.27 6.43
CA VAL A 104 -1.82 -12.83 5.12
C VAL A 104 -3.26 -12.36 5.27
N ILE A 105 -3.55 -11.11 4.88
CA ILE A 105 -4.94 -10.68 4.70
C ILE A 105 -5.26 -10.76 3.22
N ASN A 106 -6.06 -11.74 2.83
CA ASN A 106 -6.66 -11.77 1.49
C ASN A 106 -7.76 -10.70 1.43
N TRP A 107 -7.37 -9.49 1.03
CA TRP A 107 -8.22 -8.30 1.07
C TRP A 107 -9.46 -8.39 0.19
N TYR A 108 -9.41 -9.23 -0.85
CA TYR A 108 -10.58 -9.52 -1.69
C TYR A 108 -11.68 -10.24 -0.91
N SER A 109 -11.34 -11.14 0.02
CA SER A 109 -12.31 -11.87 0.84
C SER A 109 -12.79 -11.08 2.07
N SER A 110 -11.97 -10.16 2.58
CA SER A 110 -12.29 -9.36 3.76
C SER A 110 -13.19 -8.16 3.47
N ARG A 111 -13.17 -7.60 2.26
CA ARG A 111 -14.05 -6.48 1.87
C ARG A 111 -15.52 -6.85 1.88
N ASP A 112 -15.86 -8.02 1.35
CA ASP A 112 -17.25 -8.50 1.35
C ASP A 112 -17.75 -8.73 2.78
N HIS A 113 -16.88 -9.19 3.69
CA HIS A 113 -17.20 -9.36 5.11
C HIS A 113 -17.31 -8.04 5.89
N MET A 114 -16.45 -7.05 5.61
CA MET A 114 -16.54 -5.72 6.24
C MET A 114 -17.79 -4.96 5.77
N LEU A 115 -18.12 -5.01 4.47
CA LEU A 115 -19.34 -4.40 3.94
C LEU A 115 -20.60 -5.12 4.44
N GLN A 116 -20.55 -6.44 4.65
CA GLN A 116 -21.66 -7.16 5.30
C GLN A 116 -21.85 -6.75 6.76
N ASN A 117 -20.78 -6.50 7.51
CA ASN A 117 -20.89 -6.04 8.91
C ASN A 117 -21.41 -4.59 9.01
N GLU A 118 -21.15 -3.73 8.02
CA GLU A 118 -21.74 -2.38 7.95
C GLU A 118 -23.23 -2.41 7.54
N LEU A 119 -23.65 -3.40 6.73
CA LEU A 119 -25.07 -3.57 6.33
C LEU A 119 -25.91 -4.33 7.36
N SER A 120 -25.31 -5.19 8.20
CA SER A 120 -26.01 -5.83 9.33
C SER A 120 -26.17 -4.91 10.55
N GLY A 121 -25.59 -3.70 10.51
CA GLY A 121 -25.73 -2.65 11.53
C GLY A 121 -27.00 -1.79 11.41
N PHE A 122 -27.81 -1.97 10.36
CA PHE A 122 -29.09 -1.28 10.17
C PHE A 122 -30.26 -2.27 10.18
N CYS A 123 -30.50 -2.91 11.32
CA CYS A 123 -31.80 -3.46 11.68
C CYS A 123 -32.11 -3.07 13.14
N LEU A 124 -32.62 -1.85 13.31
CA LEU A 124 -33.70 -1.49 14.22
C LEU A 124 -34.54 -0.40 13.56
#